data_AF-A0A839I468-F1
#
_entry.id   AF-A0A839I468-F1
#
_cell.length_a   1.000
_cell.length_b   1.000
_cell.length_c   1.000
_cell.angle_alpha   90.00
_cell.angle_beta   90.00
_cell.angle_gamma   90.00
#
_symmetry.space_group_name_H-M   'P 1'
#
loop_
_entity.id
_entity.type
_entity.pdbx_description
1 polymer ?
#
loop_
_entity_poly.entity_id
_entity_poly.type
_entity_poly.pdbx_seq_one_letter_code
_entity_poly.pdbx_strand_id
1 'polypeptide(L)'
;MSKIKAGYLTEPPVTVEAFRNRPCSLPITDQNHVPPTPEEVRSLRQLLGFTQSRVGALVGRSYNDKGCKAVRRWESNIESKEYRPINYSAWQLMLLAAEVIFLDEIIEASEQYRLGCHIKGEMNDDN
;
A
#
# COMPACT_ATOMS: atom_id res chain seq x y z
N MET A 1 -26.76 -6.58 16.30
CA MET A 1 -25.54 -7.42 16.24
C MET A 1 -24.37 -6.51 15.86
N SER A 2 -23.71 -5.91 16.86
CA SER A 2 -22.58 -5.02 16.64
C SER A 2 -21.32 -5.87 16.46
N LYS A 3 -20.75 -5.86 15.25
CA LYS A 3 -19.49 -6.52 14.96
C LYS A 3 -18.38 -5.79 15.71
N ILE A 4 -17.87 -6.43 16.75
CA ILE A 4 -16.59 -6.10 17.38
C ILE A 4 -15.54 -6.18 16.27
N LYS A 5 -15.06 -5.05 15.76
CA LYS A 5 -13.89 -5.03 14.88
C LYS A 5 -12.70 -5.40 15.75
N ALA A 6 -12.20 -6.62 15.56
CA ALA A 6 -11.01 -7.13 16.20
C ALA A 6 -9.90 -6.08 16.14
N GLY A 7 -9.35 -5.74 17.30
CA GLY A 7 -8.19 -4.86 17.40
C GLY A 7 -7.04 -5.49 16.65
N TYR A 8 -6.62 -4.87 15.56
CA TYR A 8 -5.38 -5.25 14.89
C TYR A 8 -4.23 -4.73 15.75
N LEU A 9 -3.50 -5.67 16.36
CA LEU A 9 -2.15 -5.58 16.94
C LEU A 9 -1.82 -4.22 17.61
N THR A 10 -1.79 -4.22 18.94
CA THR A 10 -1.66 -3.05 19.83
C THR A 10 -0.47 -2.12 19.59
N GLU A 11 0.52 -2.52 18.80
CA GLU A 11 1.69 -1.71 18.47
C GLU A 11 1.96 -1.68 16.97
N PRO A 12 2.38 -0.52 16.41
CA PRO A 12 2.76 -0.42 15.01
C PRO A 12 4.03 -1.24 14.73
N PRO A 13 4.11 -1.93 13.58
CA PRO A 13 5.28 -2.74 13.23
C PRO A 13 6.50 -1.84 12.99
N VAL A 14 7.67 -2.26 13.45
CA VAL A 14 8.92 -1.47 13.38
C VAL A 14 10.04 -2.17 12.61
N THR A 15 9.79 -3.33 12.01
CA THR A 15 10.73 -4.05 11.14
C THR A 15 10.08 -4.43 9.82
N VAL A 16 10.89 -4.70 8.80
CA VAL A 16 10.43 -5.12 7.47
C VAL A 16 9.61 -6.41 7.55
N GLU A 17 10.09 -7.40 8.31
CA GLU A 17 9.40 -8.68 8.50
C GLU A 17 8.07 -8.51 9.25
N ALA A 18 8.00 -7.59 10.22
CA ALA A 18 6.76 -7.29 10.91
C ALA A 18 5.74 -6.65 9.98
N PHE A 19 6.17 -5.78 9.06
CA PHE A 19 5.32 -5.21 8.03
C PHE A 19 4.84 -6.24 7.02
N ARG A 20 5.68 -7.20 6.60
CA ARG A 20 5.29 -8.24 5.63
C ARG A 20 4.09 -9.07 6.09
N ASN A 21 3.95 -9.27 7.40
CA ASN A 21 2.86 -10.03 8.01
C ASN A 21 1.58 -9.20 8.28
N ARG A 22 1.53 -7.93 7.86
CA ARG A 22 0.37 -7.05 8.11
C ARG A 22 -0.67 -7.13 6.99
N PRO A 23 -1.96 -7.02 7.33
CA PRO A 23 -3.04 -6.91 6.34
C PRO A 23 -2.87 -5.76 5.35
N CYS A 24 -2.26 -4.65 5.77
CA CYS A 24 -2.00 -3.50 4.91
C CYS A 24 -0.90 -3.73 3.88
N SER A 25 -0.11 -4.80 4.01
CA SER A 25 0.91 -5.17 3.02
C SER A 25 0.41 -6.17 1.98
N LEU A 26 -0.80 -6.71 2.15
CA LEU A 26 -1.42 -7.62 1.18
C LEU A 26 -1.83 -6.87 -0.10
N PRO A 27 -1.91 -7.55 -1.26
CA PRO A 27 -2.46 -6.98 -2.49
C PRO A 27 -3.88 -6.43 -2.29
N ILE A 28 -4.24 -5.35 -2.99
CA ILE A 28 -5.58 -4.74 -2.90
C ILE A 28 -6.73 -5.70 -3.28
N THR A 29 -6.42 -6.74 -4.07
CA THR A 29 -7.36 -7.79 -4.48
C THR A 29 -7.56 -8.87 -3.42
N ASP A 30 -6.72 -8.93 -2.39
CA ASP A 30 -6.88 -9.86 -1.27
C ASP A 30 -8.07 -9.45 -0.39
N GLN A 31 -8.95 -10.40 -0.08
CA GLN A 31 -10.13 -10.15 0.77
C GLN A 31 -9.80 -9.70 2.20
N ASN A 32 -8.59 -10.00 2.67
CA ASN A 32 -8.10 -9.63 3.99
C ASN A 32 -7.30 -8.32 3.96
N HIS A 33 -7.15 -7.68 2.79
CA HIS A 33 -6.48 -6.39 2.70
C HIS A 33 -7.22 -5.34 3.53
N VAL A 34 -6.47 -4.63 4.36
CA VAL A 34 -6.97 -3.50 5.16
C VAL A 34 -6.07 -2.30 4.92
N PRO A 35 -6.61 -1.10 4.62
CA PRO A 35 -5.79 0.10 4.50
C PRO A 35 -4.97 0.36 5.78
N PRO A 36 -3.75 0.88 5.68
CA PRO A 36 -2.89 1.10 6.84
C PRO A 36 -3.48 2.17 7.78
N THR A 37 -3.18 2.06 9.06
CA THR A 37 -3.49 3.09 10.06
C THR A 37 -2.52 4.28 9.98
N PRO A 38 -2.87 5.45 10.55
CA PRO A 38 -1.92 6.56 10.67
C PRO A 38 -0.61 6.19 11.35
N GLU A 39 -0.67 5.32 12.36
CA GLU A 39 0.49 4.82 13.11
C GLU A 39 1.37 3.91 12.24
N GLU A 40 0.77 3.03 11.44
CA GLU A 40 1.49 2.18 10.49
C GLU A 40 2.17 3.01 9.39
N VAL A 41 1.50 4.05 8.88
CA VAL A 41 2.09 4.99 7.90
C VAL A 41 3.30 5.71 8.50
N ARG A 42 3.17 6.22 9.73
CA ARG A 42 4.27 6.88 10.44
C ARG A 42 5.44 5.92 10.69
N SER A 43 5.13 4.70 11.14
CA SER A 43 6.16 3.71 11.46
C SER A 43 6.94 3.28 10.22
N LEU A 44 6.27 3.07 9.07
CA LEU A 44 6.96 2.72 7.82
C LEU A 44 7.86 3.86 7.34
N ARG A 45 7.40 5.12 7.46
CA ARG A 45 8.23 6.28 7.15
C ARG A 45 9.47 6.35 8.07
N GLN A 46 9.30 6.04 9.35
CA GLN A 46 10.41 6.02 10.31
C GLN A 46 11.39 4.89 10.00
N LEU A 47 10.90 3.70 9.64
CA LEU A 47 11.72 2.57 9.19
C LEU A 47 12.59 2.94 7.98
N LEU A 48 12.01 3.66 7.02
CA LEU A 48 12.74 4.21 5.86
C LEU A 48 13.77 5.29 6.23
N GLY A 49 13.67 5.89 7.42
CA GLY A 49 14.44 7.08 7.79
C GLY A 49 14.08 8.33 6.98
N PHE A 50 12.84 8.41 6.46
CA PHE A 50 12.43 9.50 5.56
C PHE A 50 11.74 10.64 6.32
N THR A 51 11.99 11.87 5.87
CA THR A 51 11.16 13.02 6.24
C THR A 51 9.82 12.98 5.51
N GLN A 52 8.83 13.74 5.97
CA GLN A 52 7.54 13.85 5.28
C GLN A 52 7.70 14.40 3.85
N SER A 53 8.63 15.34 3.63
CA SER A 53 8.93 15.85 2.28
C SER A 53 9.54 14.79 1.37
N ARG A 54 10.46 13.96 1.90
CA ARG A 54 11.07 12.87 1.12
C ARG A 54 10.04 11.80 0.72
N VAL A 55 9.09 11.46 1.60
CA VAL A 55 7.94 10.62 1.22
C VAL A 55 7.08 11.31 0.17
N GLY A 56 6.82 12.62 0.32
CA GLY A 56 6.11 13.41 -0.68
C GLY A 56 6.76 13.33 -2.06
N ALA A 57 8.08 13.46 -2.14
CA ALA A 57 8.85 13.31 -3.36
C ALA A 57 8.74 11.89 -3.95
N LEU A 58 8.89 10.85 -3.11
CA LEU A 58 8.77 9.45 -3.52
C LEU A 58 7.42 9.15 -4.19
N VAL A 59 6.33 9.67 -3.63
CA VAL A 59 4.95 9.35 -4.04
C VAL A 59 4.31 10.41 -4.96
N GLY A 60 5.11 11.33 -5.51
CA GLY A 60 4.64 12.35 -6.46
C GLY A 60 3.66 13.38 -5.87
N ARG A 61 3.84 13.76 -4.60
CA ARG A 61 3.05 14.79 -3.92
C ARG A 61 3.87 16.07 -3.75
N SER A 62 3.19 17.22 -3.82
CA SER A 62 3.82 18.51 -3.53
C SER A 62 4.26 18.57 -2.06
N TYR A 63 5.45 19.13 -1.83
CA TYR A 63 6.05 19.36 -0.52
C TYR A 63 6.75 20.72 -0.52
N ASN A 64 7.01 21.23 0.68
CA ASN A 64 7.78 22.44 0.89
C ASN A 64 8.73 22.26 2.09
N ASP A 65 9.35 23.35 2.49
CA ASP A 65 10.21 23.52 3.66
C ASP A 65 9.54 23.12 4.99
N LYS A 66 8.20 23.10 5.05
CA LYS A 66 7.42 22.66 6.23
C LYS A 66 6.98 21.20 6.17
N GLY A 67 7.31 20.45 5.12
CA GLY A 67 6.88 19.06 4.96
C GLY A 67 5.98 18.81 3.74
N CYS A 68 5.45 17.59 3.67
CA CYS A 68 4.38 17.25 2.73
C CYS A 68 3.03 17.25 3.46
N LYS A 69 2.12 18.14 3.04
CA LYS A 69 0.78 18.25 3.65
C LYS A 69 -0.02 16.94 3.55
N ALA A 70 0.12 16.21 2.44
CA ALA A 70 -0.56 14.92 2.26
C ALA A 70 -0.08 13.91 3.30
N VAL A 71 1.24 13.74 3.45
CA VAL A 71 1.85 12.82 4.42
C VAL A 71 1.45 13.19 5.85
N ARG A 72 1.47 14.49 6.21
CA ARG A 72 0.99 14.95 7.52
C ARG A 72 -0.46 14.52 7.79
N ARG A 73 -1.33 14.57 6.78
CA ARG A 73 -2.75 14.19 6.90
C ARG A 73 -2.94 12.68 7.00
N TRP A 74 -2.08 11.89 6.36
CA TRP A 74 -2.06 10.43 6.46
C TRP A 74 -1.68 9.98 7.87
N GLU A 75 -0.79 10.73 8.54
CA GLU A 75 -0.33 10.44 9.90
C GLU A 75 -1.16 11.11 11.01
N SER A 76 -2.16 11.92 10.65
CA SER A 76 -3.04 12.55 11.65
C SER A 76 -3.92 11.51 12.33
N ASN A 77 -4.23 11.73 13.61
CA ASN A 77 -5.22 10.93 14.34
C ASN A 77 -6.54 10.85 13.56
N ILE A 78 -7.15 9.67 13.49
CA ILE A 78 -8.37 9.38 12.71
C ILE A 78 -9.57 10.28 13.08
N GLU A 79 -9.63 10.80 14.31
CA GLU A 79 -10.67 11.72 14.79
C GLU A 79 -10.42 13.17 14.35
N SER A 80 -9.23 13.49 13.84
CA SER A 80 -8.88 14.82 13.38
C SER A 80 -9.61 15.17 12.07
N LYS A 81 -10.12 16.40 11.97
CA LYS A 81 -10.70 16.94 10.72
C LYS A 81 -9.70 16.97 9.55
N GLU A 82 -8.41 17.00 9.85
CA GLU A 82 -7.34 16.97 8.84
C GLU A 82 -7.00 15.56 8.38
N TYR A 83 -7.44 14.50 9.08
CA TYR A 83 -7.11 13.13 8.70
C TYR A 83 -7.63 12.79 7.30
N ARG A 84 -6.78 12.17 6.50
CA ARG A 84 -7.14 11.56 5.23
C ARG A 84 -6.43 10.21 5.14
N PRO A 85 -7.09 9.13 4.71
CA PRO A 85 -6.40 7.86 4.47
C PRO A 85 -5.37 8.03 3.34
N ILE A 86 -4.26 7.30 3.43
CA ILE A 86 -3.29 7.19 2.34
C ILE A 86 -3.92 6.42 1.17
N ASN A 87 -3.61 6.82 -0.06
CA ASN A 87 -4.06 6.07 -1.24
C ASN A 87 -3.17 4.84 -1.47
N TYR A 88 -3.76 3.75 -1.95
CA TYR A 88 -3.08 2.46 -2.11
C TYR A 88 -1.77 2.55 -2.92
N SER A 89 -1.74 3.25 -4.05
CA SER A 89 -0.51 3.39 -4.84
C SER A 89 0.63 4.09 -4.09
N ALA A 90 0.33 5.11 -3.27
CA ALA A 90 1.35 5.76 -2.46
C ALA A 90 1.87 4.83 -1.36
N TRP A 91 0.98 4.04 -0.76
CA TRP A 91 1.34 3.02 0.21
C TRP A 91 2.21 1.91 -0.39
N GLN A 92 1.84 1.36 -1.55
CA GLN A 92 2.65 0.37 -2.27
C GLN A 92 4.05 0.90 -2.60
N LEU A 93 4.17 2.15 -3.05
CA LEU A 93 5.48 2.76 -3.30
C LEU A 93 6.34 2.85 -2.03
N MET A 94 5.73 3.14 -0.87
CA MET A 94 6.43 3.12 0.40
C MET A 94 6.86 1.70 0.80
N LEU A 95 6.01 0.69 0.60
CA LEU A 95 6.35 -0.71 0.89
C LEU A 95 7.48 -1.23 0.00
N LEU A 96 7.45 -0.90 -1.30
CA LEU A 96 8.53 -1.21 -2.25
C LEU A 96 9.84 -0.53 -1.84
N ALA A 97 9.78 0.76 -1.48
CA ALA A 97 10.96 1.50 -1.02
C ALA A 97 11.55 0.94 0.28
N ALA A 98 10.73 0.29 1.11
CA ALA A 98 11.13 -0.33 2.36
C ALA A 98 11.47 -1.82 2.22
N GLU A 99 11.42 -2.37 0.99
CA GLU A 99 11.67 -3.79 0.69
C GLU A 99 10.75 -4.75 1.45
N VAL A 100 9.56 -4.28 1.85
CA VAL A 100 8.53 -5.12 2.49
C VAL A 100 7.91 -6.07 1.46
N ILE A 101 7.64 -5.54 0.28
CA ILE A 101 7.15 -6.23 -0.92
C ILE A 101 8.09 -5.96 -2.08
N PHE A 102 8.03 -6.80 -3.13
CA PHE A 102 8.84 -6.63 -4.33
C PHE A 102 8.00 -6.41 -5.58
N LEU A 103 8.58 -5.75 -6.58
CA LEU A 103 7.89 -5.46 -7.84
C LEU A 103 7.49 -6.74 -8.58
N ASP A 104 8.34 -7.78 -8.53
CA ASP A 104 8.08 -9.06 -9.18
C ASP A 104 6.84 -9.76 -8.59
N GLU A 105 6.62 -9.67 -7.27
CA GLU A 105 5.42 -10.20 -6.62
C GLU A 105 4.15 -9.50 -7.12
N ILE A 106 4.23 -8.18 -7.37
CA ILE A 106 3.12 -7.38 -7.91
C ILE A 106 2.85 -7.77 -9.37
N ILE A 107 3.90 -7.96 -10.18
CA ILE A 107 3.80 -8.39 -11.57
C ILE A 107 3.18 -9.79 -11.64
N GLU A 108 3.69 -10.74 -10.86
CA GLU A 108 3.19 -12.12 -10.80
C GLU A 108 1.71 -12.16 -10.37
N ALA A 109 1.31 -11.40 -9.35
CA ALA A 109 -0.09 -11.29 -8.93
C ALA A 109 -1.01 -10.71 -10.03
N SER A 110 -0.45 -9.97 -10.99
CA SER A 110 -1.19 -9.39 -12.11
C SER A 110 -1.36 -10.33 -13.32
N GLU A 111 -0.62 -11.46 -13.38
CA GLU A 111 -0.64 -12.37 -14.54
C GLU A 111 -2.03 -12.96 -14.82
N GLN A 112 -2.90 -13.09 -13.81
CA GLN A 112 -4.30 -13.48 -14.00
C GLN A 112 -5.10 -12.53 -14.92
N TYR A 113 -4.63 -11.29 -15.08
CA TYR A 113 -5.20 -10.27 -15.97
C TYR A 113 -4.47 -10.16 -17.30
N ARG A 114 -3.45 -11.00 -17.54
CA ARG A 114 -2.78 -11.07 -18.83
C ARG A 114 -3.82 -11.44 -19.87
N LEU A 115 -4.14 -10.48 -20.74
CA LEU A 115 -5.15 -10.64 -21.77
C LEU A 115 -4.87 -11.94 -22.54
N GLY A 116 -5.82 -12.87 -22.42
CA GLY A 116 -5.92 -14.01 -23.32
C GLY A 116 -6.18 -13.48 -24.72
N CYS A 117 -5.13 -13.31 -25.51
CA CYS A 117 -5.24 -13.36 -26.95
C CYS A 117 -5.55 -14.82 -27.34
N HIS A 118 -6.73 -15.31 -26.96
CA HIS A 118 -7.35 -16.44 -27.64
C HIS A 118 -7.90 -15.89 -28.95
N ILE A 119 -7.01 -15.68 -29.93
CA ILE A 119 -7.43 -15.80 -31.32
C ILE A 119 -7.82 -17.27 -31.45
N LYS A 120 -9.12 -17.57 -31.41
CA LYS A 120 -9.66 -18.80 -31.98
C LYS A 120 -9.39 -18.75 -33.48
N GLY A 121 -8.17 -19.11 -33.86
CA GLY A 121 -7.82 -19.50 -35.22
C GLY A 121 -8.04 -20.99 -35.34
N GLU A 122 -9.29 -21.46 -35.21
CA GLU A 122 -9.67 -22.73 -35.82
C GLU A 122 -9.98 -22.42 -37.28
N MET A 123 -8.90 -22.42 -38.06
CA MET A 123 -8.92 -22.52 -39.51
C MET A 123 -9.42 -23.93 -39.82
N ASN A 124 -10.72 -24.05 -40.08
CA ASN A 124 -11.27 -25.25 -40.70
C ASN A 124 -10.99 -25.16 -42.19
N ASP A 125 -9.79 -25.57 -42.57
CA ASP A 125 -9.51 -26.03 -43.94
C ASP A 125 -9.54 -27.56 -43.95
N ASP A 126 -10.17 -28.08 -45.00
CA ASP A 126 -10.09 -29.45 -45.54
C ASP A 126 -10.91 -30.58 -44.88
N ASN A 127 -12.14 -30.79 -45.38
CA ASN A 127 -12.50 -31.74 -46.46
C ASN A 127 -13.96 -32.22 -46.36
#